data_AF-A0AAW8CWQ6-F1
#
_entry.id   AF-A0AAW8CWQ6-F1
#
_cell.length_a   1.000
_cell.length_b   1.000
_cell.length_c   1.000
_cell.angle_alpha   90.00
_cell.angle_beta   90.00
_cell.angle_gamma   90.00
#
_symmetry.space_group_name_H-M   'P 1'
#
loop_
_entity.id
_entity.type
_entity.pdbx_description
1 polymer ?
#
loop_
_entity_poly.entity_id
_entity_poly.type
_entity_poly.pdbx_seq_one_letter_code
_entity_poly.pdbx_strand_id
1 'polypeptide(L)' 'MLEMEDPDSHGLAAQAAEWRRRALQGDRDARGIAHALEVEVRKLRGGATIAAHELDTRPLADWQSARPWWKPW' A
#
# COMPACT_ATOMS: atom_id res chain seq x y z
N MET A 1 -0.82 -26.93 -16.82
CA MET A 1 -0.64 -25.89 -15.78
C MET A 1 -1.80 -24.93 -15.99
N LEU A 2 -2.94 -25.13 -15.31
CA LEU A 2 -4.04 -24.18 -15.39
C LEU A 2 -3.62 -22.96 -14.59
N GLU A 3 -3.30 -21.87 -15.28
CA GLU A 3 -3.32 -20.56 -14.66
C GLU A 3 -4.76 -20.33 -14.21
N MET A 4 -5.01 -20.46 -12.90
CA MET A 4 -6.23 -19.92 -12.32
C MET A 4 -6.09 -18.40 -12.40
N GLU A 5 -6.51 -17.81 -13.51
CA GLU A 5 -6.90 -16.40 -13.53
C GLU A 5 -7.93 -16.24 -12.42
N ASP A 6 -7.53 -15.66 -11.29
CA ASP A 6 -8.41 -15.41 -10.15
C ASP A 6 -9.50 -14.42 -10.61
N PRO A 7 -10.73 -14.89 -10.90
CA PRO A 7 -11.78 -14.05 -11.47
C PRO A 7 -12.22 -12.97 -10.47
N ASP A 8 -11.95 -13.16 -9.17
CA ASP A 8 -12.29 -12.22 -8.11
C ASP A 8 -11.38 -10.98 -8.16
N SER A 9 -10.11 -11.16 -8.56
CA SER A 9 -9.14 -10.06 -8.67
C SER A 9 -9.54 -9.01 -9.71
N HIS A 10 -10.18 -9.43 -10.81
CA HIS A 10 -10.65 -8.54 -11.87
C HIS A 10 -11.95 -7.82 -11.47
N GLY A 11 -12.87 -8.53 -10.80
CA GLY A 11 -14.11 -7.95 -10.27
C GLY A 11 -13.86 -6.89 -9.20
N LEU A 12 -12.96 -7.17 -8.25
CA LEU A 12 -12.62 -6.23 -7.17
C LEU A 12 -11.97 -4.94 -7.70
N ALA A 13 -11.09 -5.05 -8.71
CA ALA A 13 -10.44 -3.89 -9.31
C ALA A 13 -11.45 -2.98 -10.04
N ALA A 14 -12.41 -3.57 -10.76
CA ALA A 14 -13.47 -2.82 -11.42
C ALA A 14 -14.37 -2.10 -10.40
N GLN A 15 -14.74 -2.80 -9.32
CA GLN A 15 -15.59 -2.22 -8.27
C GLN A 15 -14.87 -1.11 -7.50
N ALA A 16 -13.59 -1.29 -7.18
CA ALA A 16 -12.76 -0.26 -6.59
C ALA A 16 -12.74 1.02 -7.47
N ALA A 17 -12.53 0.86 -8.78
CA ALA A 17 -12.51 1.97 -9.72
C ALA A 17 -13.86 2.71 -9.83
N GLU A 18 -14.98 1.97 -9.75
CA GLU A 18 -16.32 2.57 -9.74
C GLU A 18 -16.55 3.41 -8.49
N TRP A 19 -16.26 2.86 -7.30
CA TRP A 19 -16.40 3.60 -6.04
C TRP A 19 -15.44 4.79 -5.98
N ARG A 20 -14.24 4.67 -6.54
CA ARG A 20 -13.30 5.79 -6.63
C ARG A 20 -13.86 6.93 -7.47
N ARG A 21 -14.54 6.62 -8.58
CA ARG A 21 -15.22 7.61 -9.42
C ARG A 21 -16.34 8.33 -8.67
N ARG A 22 -17.17 7.59 -7.92
CA ARG A 22 -18.23 8.17 -7.08
C ARG A 22 -17.65 9.06 -5.97
N ALA A 23 -16.56 8.63 -5.34
CA ALA A 23 -15.87 9.43 -4.33
C ALA A 23 -15.30 10.74 -4.91
N LEU A 24 -14.80 10.72 -6.16
CA LEU A 24 -14.33 11.92 -6.85
C LEU A 24 -15.47 12.87 -7.27
N GLN A 25 -16.69 12.35 -7.41
CA GLN A 25 -17.90 13.15 -7.66
C GLN A 25 -18.46 13.81 -6.38
N GLY A 26 -17.86 13.55 -5.21
CA GLY A 26 -18.22 14.18 -3.95
C GLY A 26 -19.00 13.28 -2.98
N ASP A 27 -19.19 12.00 -3.31
CA ASP A 27 -19.77 11.02 -2.37
C ASP A 27 -18.76 10.73 -1.25
N ARG A 28 -19.10 11.17 -0.03
CA ARG A 28 -18.23 11.06 1.15
C ARG A 28 -18.05 9.61 1.60
N ASP A 29 -19.08 8.79 1.50
CA ASP A 29 -19.07 7.42 2.00
C ASP A 29 -18.40 6.48 0.99
N ALA A 30 -18.47 6.83 -0.31
CA ALA A 30 -17.77 6.12 -1.38
C ALA A 30 -16.24 6.09 -1.20
N ARG A 31 -15.65 7.07 -0.51
CA ARG A 31 -14.18 7.12 -0.31
C ARG A 31 -13.68 5.96 0.55
N GLY A 32 -14.41 5.61 1.61
CA GLY A 32 -14.06 4.48 2.48
C GLY A 32 -14.18 3.15 1.75
N ILE A 33 -15.27 2.99 1.00
CA ILE A 33 -15.55 1.76 0.24
C ILE A 33 -14.50 1.56 -0.86
N ALA A 34 -14.18 2.63 -1.61
CA ALA A 34 -13.12 2.59 -2.63
C ALA A 34 -11.78 2.15 -2.02
N HIS A 35 -11.38 2.75 -0.89
CA HIS A 35 -10.11 2.44 -0.25
C HIS A 35 -10.03 1.00 0.23
N ALA A 36 -11.10 0.47 0.85
CA ALA A 36 -11.13 -0.92 1.31
C ALA A 36 -10.94 -1.90 0.13
N LEU A 37 -11.65 -1.68 -0.97
CA LEU A 37 -11.52 -2.51 -2.17
C LEU A 37 -10.13 -2.39 -2.81
N GLU A 38 -9.57 -1.18 -2.90
CA GLU A 38 -8.19 -0.97 -3.40
C GLU A 38 -7.13 -1.71 -2.56
N VAL A 39 -7.31 -1.78 -1.24
CA VAL A 39 -6.43 -2.54 -0.33
C VAL A 39 -6.49 -4.02 -0.65
N GLU A 40 -7.69 -4.59 -0.83
CA GLU A 40 -7.84 -6.01 -1.18
C GLU A 40 -7.27 -6.31 -2.57
N VAL A 41 -7.50 -5.44 -3.56
CA VAL A 41 -6.86 -5.54 -4.89
C VAL A 41 -5.34 -5.52 -4.77
N ARG A 42 -4.77 -4.67 -3.90
CA ARG A 42 -3.33 -4.61 -3.68
C ARG A 42 -2.78 -5.86 -3.00
N LYS A 43 -3.49 -6.43 -2.03
CA LYS A 43 -3.11 -7.70 -1.38
C LYS A 43 -3.11 -8.86 -2.36
N LEU A 44 -4.14 -8.96 -3.21
CA LEU A 44 -4.26 -10.01 -4.22
C LEU A 44 -3.19 -9.89 -5.32
N ARG A 45 -2.97 -8.68 -5.84
CA ARG A 45 -1.96 -8.42 -6.88
C ARG A 45 -0.53 -8.48 -6.36
N GLY A 46 -0.35 -8.22 -5.07
CA GLY A 46 0.94 -8.07 -4.42
C GLY A 46 0.99 -8.88 -3.15
N GLY A 47 1.08 -10.21 -3.27
CA GLY A 47 1.58 -11.10 -2.21
C GLY A 47 2.98 -10.74 -1.68
N ALA A 48 3.53 -9.58 -2.03
CA ALA A 48 4.47 -8.90 -1.17
C ALA A 48 3.67 -8.25 -0.03
N THR A 49 3.59 -8.96 1.09
CA THR A 49 3.91 -8.31 2.38
C THR A 49 4.95 -7.26 2.06
N ILE A 50 4.71 -5.97 2.34
CA ILE A 50 5.76 -4.94 2.28
C ILE A 50 6.95 -5.66 2.88
N ALA A 51 7.94 -6.06 2.05
CA ALA A 51 9.08 -6.81 2.53
C ALA A 51 9.56 -5.87 3.60
N ALA A 52 9.41 -6.29 4.86
CA ALA A 52 9.59 -5.40 5.98
C ALA A 52 11.04 -4.98 5.81
N HIS A 53 11.24 -3.81 5.16
CA HIS A 53 12.55 -3.28 4.87
C HIS A 53 13.05 -3.09 6.26
N GLU A 54 13.89 -4.03 6.71
CA GLU A 54 14.14 -4.35 8.11
C GLU A 54 14.20 -3.02 8.85
N LEU A 55 13.05 -2.63 9.43
CA LEU A 55 12.88 -1.24 9.81
C LEU A 55 13.79 -1.13 11.00
N ASP A 56 14.80 -0.27 10.88
CA ASP A 56 15.76 -0.11 11.94
C ASP A 56 15.01 0.43 13.16
N THR A 57 14.67 -0.48 14.07
CA THR A 57 13.92 -0.22 15.30
C THR A 57 14.85 -0.03 16.48
N ARG A 58 16.17 0.07 16.23
CA ARG A 58 17.14 0.33 17.30
C ARG A 58 16.80 1.66 17.99
N PRO A 59 16.88 1.72 19.32
CA PRO A 59 16.57 2.93 20.07
C PRO A 59 17.48 4.08 19.63
N LEU A 60 16.94 5.30 19.58
CA LEU A 60 17.65 6.48 19.05
C LEU A 60 19.04 6.72 19.68
N ALA A 61 19.26 6.27 20.92
CA ALA A 61 20.56 6.35 21.59
C ALA A 61 21.66 5.52 20.90
N ASP A 62 21.29 4.43 20.21
CA ASP A 62 22.21 3.58 19.43
C ASP A 62 22.56 4.19 18.07
N TRP A 63 21.80 5.20 17.64
CA TRP A 63 22.08 5.99 16.44
C TRP A 63 23.16 7.01 16.77
N GLN A 64 24.36 6.53 17.08
CA GLN A 64 25.55 7.38 17.06
C GLN A 64 25.81 7.75 15.61
N SER A 65 25.29 8.91 15.19
CA SER A 65 25.57 9.44 13.87
C SER A 65 27.09 9.67 13.75
N ALA A 66 27.79 8.76 13.08
CA ALA A 66 29.12 9.05 12.59
C ALA A 66 29.00 10.34 11.77
N ARG A 67 29.60 11.43 12.26
CA ARG A 67 29.47 12.73 11.61
C ARG A 67 29.92 12.57 10.17
N PRO A 68 29.05 12.85 9.19
CA PRO A 68 29.47 12.81 7.81
C PRO A 68 30.64 13.77 7.62
N TRP A 69 31.68 13.32 6.93
CA TRP A 69 32.93 14.06 6.71
C TRP A 69 32.76 15.45 6.08
N TRP A 70 31.58 15.73 5.52
CA TRP A 70 31.21 16.99 4.88
C TRP A 70 30.50 17.99 5.81
N LYS A 71 30.17 17.65 7.07
CA LYS A 71 29.58 18.61 8.02
C LYS A 71 30.67 19.43 8.73
N PRO A 72 30.78 20.75 8.49
CA PRO A 72 31.63 21.60 9.31
C PRO A 72 31.09 21.64 10.76
N TRP A 73 32.01 21.92 11.68
CA TRP A 73 31.88 21.83 13.15
C TRP A 73 30.50 22.16 13.72
#